data_AF-A0A7C6BTH7-F1
#
_entry.id   AF-A0A7C6BTH7-F1
#
_cell.length_a   1.000
_cell.length_b   1.000
_cell.length_c   1.000
_cell.angle_alpha   90.00
_cell.angle_beta   90.00
_cell.angle_gamma   90.00
#
_symmetry.space_group_name_H-M   'P 1'
#
loop_
_entity.id
_entity.type
_entity.pdbx_description
1 polymer ?
#
loop_
_entity_poly.entity_id
_entity_poly.type
_entity_poly.pdbx_seq_one_letter_code
_entity_poly.pdbx_strand_id
1 'polypeptide(L)'
;MWDRVKHKFEKFPARMGVARKIIELGLRVGENGKIYCGDVEINDVALARGANVDRRSIRATVDVIMDDPELAAIFGNIFPAGALLKNVASDLGFGVVEIEAQAGTPGILATATHLISEQNISIRQAHAGDPELEEHPKLTIITEKPVKGEMFNKFLKIPGIKKVSIY
;
A
#
# COMPACT_ATOMS: atom_id res chain seq x y z
N MET A 1 9.37 -2.62 -10.72
CA MET A 1 9.51 -3.68 -9.68
C MET A 1 8.59 -4.85 -9.99
N TRP A 2 7.29 -4.62 -10.12
CA TRP A 2 6.30 -5.67 -10.33
C TRP A 2 6.54 -6.54 -11.56
N ASP A 3 7.06 -6.00 -12.66
CA ASP A 3 7.40 -6.81 -13.84
C ASP A 3 8.46 -7.88 -13.54
N ARG A 4 9.44 -7.54 -12.69
CA ARG A 4 10.52 -8.45 -12.27
C ARG A 4 9.97 -9.58 -11.43
N VAL A 5 9.13 -9.26 -10.44
CA VAL A 5 8.45 -10.24 -9.58
C VAL A 5 7.49 -11.11 -10.42
N LYS A 6 6.70 -10.49 -11.30
CA LYS A 6 5.75 -11.18 -12.18
C LYS A 6 6.45 -12.23 -13.02
N HIS A 7 7.55 -11.86 -13.67
CA HIS A 7 8.31 -12.75 -14.54
C HIS A 7 8.84 -14.00 -13.80
N LYS A 8 9.29 -13.85 -12.55
CA LYS A 8 9.84 -14.95 -11.75
C LYS A 8 8.77 -15.92 -11.23
N PHE A 9 7.53 -15.47 -11.05
CA PHE A 9 6.42 -16.28 -10.52
C PHE A 9 5.33 -16.59 -11.55
N GLU A 10 5.50 -16.24 -12.81
CA GLU A 10 4.48 -16.33 -13.87
C GLU A 10 3.89 -17.75 -14.02
N LYS A 11 4.73 -18.79 -13.88
CA LYS A 11 4.33 -20.20 -13.97
C LYS A 11 3.71 -20.76 -12.67
N PHE A 12 3.65 -19.97 -11.60
CA PHE A 12 3.24 -20.43 -10.27
C PHE A 12 2.25 -19.45 -9.61
N PRO A 13 0.95 -19.49 -9.99
CA PRO A 13 -0.07 -18.55 -9.49
C PRO A 13 -0.19 -18.50 -7.96
N ALA A 14 -0.10 -19.66 -7.29
CA ALA A 14 -0.12 -19.71 -5.83
C ALA A 14 1.08 -18.96 -5.21
N ARG A 15 2.28 -19.08 -5.80
CA ARG A 15 3.47 -18.38 -5.31
C ARG A 15 3.39 -16.87 -5.57
N MET A 16 2.82 -16.49 -6.71
CA MET A 16 2.51 -15.09 -7.01
C MET A 16 1.58 -14.47 -5.97
N GLY A 17 0.54 -15.19 -5.55
CA GLY A 17 -0.37 -14.74 -4.50
C GLY A 17 0.34 -14.50 -3.16
N VAL A 18 1.28 -15.38 -2.80
CA VAL A 18 2.13 -15.20 -1.61
C VAL A 18 3.04 -13.99 -1.73
N ALA A 19 3.78 -13.86 -2.84
CA ALA A 19 4.67 -12.73 -3.09
C ALA A 19 3.89 -11.40 -3.05
N ARG A 20 2.70 -11.36 -3.65
CA ARG A 20 1.79 -10.22 -3.60
C ARG A 20 1.39 -9.88 -2.17
N LYS A 21 0.96 -10.87 -1.38
CA LYS A 21 0.55 -10.65 0.02
C LYS A 21 1.71 -10.16 0.89
N ILE A 22 2.93 -10.65 0.66
CA ILE A 22 4.15 -10.17 1.34
C ILE A 22 4.38 -8.69 1.05
N ILE A 23 4.31 -8.26 -0.22
CA ILE A 23 4.47 -6.85 -0.62
C ILE A 23 3.33 -5.98 -0.07
N GLU A 24 2.08 -6.42 -0.24
CA GLU A 24 0.86 -5.72 0.21
C GLU A 24 0.91 -5.37 1.71
N LEU A 25 1.40 -6.30 2.53
CA LEU A 25 1.51 -6.12 3.98
C LEU A 25 2.84 -5.50 4.43
N GLY A 26 3.76 -5.21 3.50
CA GLY A 26 5.09 -4.71 3.82
C GLY A 26 5.91 -5.71 4.64
N LEU A 27 5.74 -7.01 4.40
CA LEU A 27 6.49 -8.06 5.08
C LEU A 27 7.85 -8.26 4.41
N ARG A 28 8.87 -8.58 5.21
CA ARG A 28 10.20 -8.95 4.71
C ARG A 28 10.47 -10.44 4.84
N VAL A 29 11.26 -10.98 3.92
CA VAL A 29 11.87 -12.31 4.04
C VAL A 29 13.29 -12.12 4.57
N GLY A 30 13.54 -12.53 5.81
CA GLY A 30 14.86 -12.45 6.41
C GLY A 30 15.82 -13.50 5.85
N GLU A 31 17.11 -13.27 6.06
CA GLU A 31 18.20 -14.17 5.60
C GLU A 31 18.06 -15.60 6.13
N ASN A 32 17.36 -15.79 7.25
CA ASN A 32 17.05 -17.09 7.83
C ASN A 32 15.80 -17.77 7.24
N GLY A 33 15.25 -17.24 6.14
CA GLY A 33 14.05 -17.78 5.48
C GLY A 33 12.77 -17.63 6.30
N LYS A 34 12.75 -16.70 7.26
CA LYS A 34 11.56 -16.35 8.06
C LYS A 34 10.94 -15.05 7.55
N ILE A 35 9.64 -14.90 7.75
CA ILE A 35 8.88 -13.74 7.29
C ILE A 35 8.60 -12.84 8.49
N TYR A 36 8.77 -11.53 8.34
CA TYR A 36 8.60 -10.58 9.43
C TYR A 36 7.74 -9.38 9.04
N CYS A 37 6.98 -8.87 10.01
CA CYS A 37 6.44 -7.52 10.00
C CYS A 37 7.26 -6.69 10.98
N GLY A 38 8.19 -5.86 10.49
CA GLY A 38 9.19 -5.21 11.33
C GLY A 38 10.06 -6.24 12.06
N ASP A 39 9.94 -6.30 13.39
CA ASP A 39 10.62 -7.22 14.30
C ASP A 39 9.75 -8.43 14.72
N VAL A 40 8.51 -8.51 14.26
CA VAL A 40 7.58 -9.60 14.59
C VAL A 40 7.66 -10.72 13.55
N GLU A 41 8.06 -11.93 13.95
CA GLU A 41 8.03 -13.11 13.07
C GLU A 41 6.58 -13.52 12.78
N ILE A 42 6.26 -13.69 11.49
CA ILE A 42 4.97 -14.14 11.00
C ILE A 42 4.99 -15.65 10.77
N ASN A 43 4.06 -16.35 11.39
CA ASN A 43 3.90 -17.79 11.21
C ASN A 43 3.36 -18.14 9.81
N ASP A 44 3.98 -19.12 9.13
CA ASP A 44 3.56 -19.54 7.78
C ASP A 44 2.09 -19.93 7.69
N VAL A 45 1.53 -20.61 8.69
CA VAL A 45 0.15 -21.08 8.67
C VAL A 45 -0.82 -19.90 8.70
N ALA A 46 -0.49 -18.87 9.50
CA ALA A 46 -1.26 -17.64 9.55
C ALA A 46 -1.20 -16.90 8.21
N LEU A 47 0.00 -16.77 7.62
CA LEU A 47 0.17 -16.13 6.32
C LEU A 47 -0.51 -16.92 5.20
N ALA A 48 -0.42 -18.26 5.21
CA ALA A 48 -1.07 -19.14 4.25
C ALA A 48 -2.59 -18.96 4.24
N ARG A 49 -3.21 -18.89 5.43
CA ARG A 49 -4.65 -18.58 5.57
C ARG A 49 -4.98 -17.20 5.03
N GLY A 50 -4.19 -16.17 5.37
CA GLY A 50 -4.40 -14.81 4.89
C GLY A 50 -4.19 -14.64 3.38
N ALA A 51 -3.34 -15.46 2.77
CA ALA A 51 -3.09 -15.49 1.33
C ALA A 51 -3.98 -16.50 0.58
N ASN A 52 -4.85 -17.25 1.28
CA ASN A 52 -5.70 -18.31 0.73
C ASN A 52 -4.92 -19.37 -0.09
N VAL A 53 -3.81 -19.86 0.48
CA VAL A 53 -2.96 -20.91 -0.12
C VAL A 53 -2.60 -21.99 0.89
N ASP A 54 -2.06 -23.10 0.41
CA ASP A 54 -1.43 -24.11 1.27
C ASP A 54 -0.11 -23.60 1.87
N ARG A 55 0.21 -24.02 3.10
CA ARG A 55 1.47 -23.66 3.79
C ARG A 55 2.71 -23.98 2.96
N ARG A 56 2.71 -25.08 2.19
CA ARG A 56 3.84 -25.46 1.33
C ARG A 56 4.10 -24.42 0.25
N SER A 57 3.07 -23.71 -0.22
CA SER A 57 3.23 -22.60 -1.15
C SER A 57 4.00 -21.44 -0.52
N ILE A 58 3.81 -21.16 0.79
CA ILE A 58 4.61 -20.15 1.50
C ILE A 58 6.09 -20.52 1.46
N ARG A 59 6.41 -21.76 1.86
CA ARG A 59 7.80 -22.23 1.93
C ARG A 59 8.45 -22.25 0.56
N ALA A 60 7.78 -22.82 -0.45
CA ALA A 60 8.29 -22.83 -1.81
C ALA A 60 8.50 -21.41 -2.39
N THR A 61 7.68 -20.42 -2.01
CA THR A 61 7.90 -19.02 -2.40
C THR A 61 9.13 -18.44 -1.71
N VAL A 62 9.29 -18.68 -0.41
CA VAL A 62 10.47 -18.22 0.34
C VAL A 62 11.75 -18.80 -0.26
N ASP A 63 11.77 -20.10 -0.57
CA ASP A 63 12.94 -20.75 -1.19
C ASP A 63 13.30 -20.07 -2.52
N VAL A 64 12.32 -19.83 -3.39
CA VAL A 64 12.53 -19.10 -4.66
C VAL A 64 13.04 -17.67 -4.44
N ILE A 65 12.54 -16.96 -3.42
CA ILE A 65 13.01 -15.61 -3.09
C ILE A 65 14.47 -15.65 -2.64
N MET A 66 14.84 -16.63 -1.81
CA MET A 66 16.18 -16.75 -1.23
C MET A 66 17.22 -17.20 -2.26
N ASP A 67 16.83 -18.07 -3.19
CA ASP A 67 17.72 -18.62 -4.23
C ASP A 67 18.01 -17.62 -5.36
N ASP A 68 17.18 -16.58 -5.49
CA ASP A 68 17.36 -15.53 -6.49
C ASP A 68 17.92 -14.25 -5.83
N PRO A 69 19.17 -13.85 -6.12
CA PRO A 69 19.81 -12.70 -5.46
C PRO A 69 19.04 -11.38 -5.61
N GLU A 70 18.32 -11.21 -6.70
CA GLU A 70 17.53 -10.01 -6.96
C GLU A 70 16.24 -10.02 -6.14
N LEU A 71 15.55 -11.16 -6.05
CA LEU A 71 14.37 -11.28 -5.18
C LEU A 71 14.77 -11.16 -3.71
N ALA A 72 15.85 -11.81 -3.28
CA ALA A 72 16.37 -11.70 -1.92
C ALA A 72 16.66 -10.23 -1.55
N ALA A 73 17.28 -9.47 -2.46
CA ALA A 73 17.54 -8.05 -2.25
C ALA A 73 16.25 -7.21 -2.14
N ILE A 74 15.22 -7.50 -2.95
CA ILE A 74 13.95 -6.79 -2.88
C ILE A 74 13.20 -7.16 -1.59
N PHE A 75 12.89 -8.45 -1.41
CA PHE A 75 12.05 -8.94 -0.32
C PHE A 75 12.73 -8.88 1.06
N GLY A 76 14.06 -8.86 1.12
CA GLY A 76 14.80 -8.65 2.36
C GLY A 76 14.74 -7.22 2.88
N ASN A 77 14.52 -6.23 2.01
CA ASN A 77 14.51 -4.80 2.33
C ASN A 77 13.12 -4.17 2.39
N ILE A 78 12.05 -4.95 2.21
CA ILE A 78 10.68 -4.46 2.42
C ILE A 78 10.50 -4.09 3.90
N PHE A 79 9.80 -2.99 4.16
CA PHE A 79 9.47 -2.58 5.51
C PHE A 79 8.02 -2.07 5.56
N PRO A 80 7.26 -2.37 6.63
CA PRO A 80 5.90 -1.87 6.74
C PRO A 80 5.89 -0.35 6.87
N ALA A 81 5.01 0.32 6.11
CA ALA A 81 4.89 1.78 6.11
C ALA A 81 4.25 2.36 7.40
N GLY A 82 3.96 1.52 8.39
CA GLY A 82 3.27 1.88 9.62
C GLY A 82 1.74 1.82 9.50
N ALA A 83 1.04 2.28 10.54
CA ALA A 83 -0.41 2.25 10.58
C ALA A 83 -1.02 3.32 9.66
N LEU A 84 -1.94 2.92 8.78
CA LEU A 84 -2.80 3.85 8.05
C LEU A 84 -3.98 4.25 8.96
N LEU A 85 -4.02 5.50 9.40
CA LEU A 85 -4.99 5.96 10.40
C LEU A 85 -6.40 6.23 9.84
N LYS A 86 -6.64 5.93 8.56
CA LYS A 86 -7.87 6.25 7.84
C LYS A 86 -9.13 5.80 8.59
N ASN A 87 -9.15 4.55 9.07
CA ASN A 87 -10.33 3.96 9.69
C ASN A 87 -10.57 4.41 11.13
N VAL A 88 -9.58 5.08 11.75
CA VAL A 88 -9.68 5.65 13.12
C VAL A 88 -9.60 7.17 13.11
N ALA A 89 -9.58 7.79 11.92
CA ALA A 89 -9.37 9.22 11.76
C ALA A 89 -10.48 10.02 12.46
N SER A 90 -11.75 9.63 12.26
CA SER A 90 -12.89 10.30 12.89
C SER A 90 -12.87 10.22 14.41
N ASP A 91 -12.46 9.08 14.98
CA ASP A 91 -12.32 8.91 16.44
C ASP A 91 -11.23 9.81 17.04
N LEU A 92 -10.20 10.12 16.24
CA LEU A 92 -9.10 11.00 16.61
C LEU A 92 -9.36 12.48 16.27
N GLY A 93 -10.53 12.79 15.69
CA GLY A 93 -10.87 14.14 15.24
C GLY A 93 -10.10 14.61 14.01
N PHE A 94 -9.52 13.69 13.23
CA PHE A 94 -8.83 13.98 11.98
C PHE A 94 -9.80 14.06 10.81
N GLY A 95 -9.38 14.78 9.77
CA GLY A 95 -10.08 14.76 8.47
C GLY A 95 -9.43 13.78 7.51
N VAL A 96 -10.22 13.16 6.65
CA VAL A 96 -9.77 12.28 5.58
C VAL A 96 -10.23 12.85 4.25
N VAL A 97 -9.30 12.94 3.29
CA VAL A 97 -9.59 13.21 1.88
C VAL A 97 -9.15 11.99 1.08
N GLU A 98 -10.10 11.28 0.48
CA GLU A 98 -9.83 10.21 -0.47
C GLU A 98 -10.08 10.67 -1.89
N ILE A 99 -9.09 10.47 -2.74
CA ILE A 99 -9.11 10.83 -4.16
C ILE A 99 -8.89 9.56 -4.96
N GLU A 100 -9.88 9.19 -5.75
CA GLU A 100 -9.73 8.19 -6.81
C GLU A 100 -9.44 8.92 -8.11
N ALA A 101 -8.36 8.53 -8.77
CA ALA A 101 -7.89 9.19 -9.98
C ALA A 101 -7.32 8.20 -10.98
N GLN A 102 -7.07 8.66 -12.19
CA GLN A 102 -6.28 7.90 -13.15
C GLN A 102 -4.85 7.71 -12.62
N ALA A 103 -4.47 6.45 -12.42
CA ALA A 103 -3.13 6.10 -11.98
C ALA A 103 -2.07 6.62 -12.96
N GLY A 104 -0.95 7.11 -12.43
CA GLY A 104 0.14 7.67 -13.21
C GLY A 104 -0.05 9.12 -13.69
N THR A 105 -1.21 9.75 -13.45
CA THR A 105 -1.38 11.18 -13.73
C THR A 105 -0.51 12.02 -12.77
N PRO A 106 0.47 12.79 -13.26
CA PRO A 106 1.36 13.57 -12.41
C PRO A 106 0.63 14.76 -11.77
N GLY A 107 1.13 15.22 -10.63
CA GLY A 107 0.69 16.47 -10.00
C GLY A 107 -0.55 16.37 -9.11
N ILE A 108 -1.26 15.23 -9.07
CA ILE A 108 -2.45 15.06 -8.20
C ILE A 108 -2.10 15.24 -6.73
N LEU A 109 -1.09 14.52 -6.23
CA LEU A 109 -0.64 14.64 -4.83
C LEU A 109 -0.19 16.07 -4.51
N ALA A 110 0.62 16.67 -5.38
CA ALA A 110 1.12 18.04 -5.19
C ALA A 110 -0.03 19.06 -5.12
N THR A 111 -1.00 18.97 -6.03
CA THR A 111 -2.13 19.90 -6.08
C THR A 111 -3.08 19.70 -4.90
N ALA A 112 -3.38 18.45 -4.55
CA ALA A 112 -4.25 18.13 -3.41
C ALA A 112 -3.64 18.60 -2.09
N THR A 113 -2.35 18.33 -1.86
CA THR A 113 -1.65 18.78 -0.64
C THR A 113 -1.53 20.30 -0.59
N HIS A 114 -1.31 20.97 -1.73
CA HIS A 114 -1.31 22.43 -1.81
C HIS A 114 -2.66 23.03 -1.41
N LEU A 115 -3.77 22.54 -1.96
CA LEU A 115 -5.12 22.99 -1.61
C LEU A 115 -5.43 22.85 -0.11
N ILE A 116 -4.95 21.79 0.53
CA ILE A 116 -5.08 21.60 1.99
C ILE A 116 -4.23 22.62 2.74
N SER A 117 -3.00 22.87 2.29
CA SER A 117 -2.10 23.82 2.92
C SER A 117 -2.61 25.28 2.84
N GLU A 118 -3.32 25.66 1.78
CA GLU A 118 -3.95 26.99 1.66
C GLU A 118 -5.04 27.22 2.73
N GLN A 119 -5.61 26.15 3.28
CA GLN A 119 -6.56 26.22 4.39
C GLN A 119 -5.88 26.25 5.77
N ASN A 120 -4.54 26.28 5.81
CA ASN A 120 -3.73 26.20 7.02
C ASN A 120 -4.09 24.95 7.85
N ILE A 121 -4.14 23.81 7.17
CA ILE A 121 -4.41 22.49 7.77
C ILE A 121 -3.18 21.62 7.60
N SER A 122 -2.64 21.11 8.71
CA SER A 122 -1.51 20.19 8.68
C SER A 122 -1.92 18.80 8.16
N ILE A 123 -1.06 18.19 7.36
CA ILE A 123 -1.22 16.83 6.85
C ILE A 123 -0.45 15.88 7.76
N ARG A 124 -1.14 14.86 8.29
CA ARG A 124 -0.55 13.82 9.13
C ARG A 124 -0.05 12.62 8.32
N GLN A 125 -0.80 12.21 7.30
CA GLN A 125 -0.40 11.12 6.41
C GLN A 125 -0.85 11.43 4.97
N ALA A 126 -0.04 11.02 4.00
CA ALA A 126 -0.41 10.97 2.60
C ALA A 126 0.01 9.61 2.05
N HIS A 127 -0.97 8.82 1.62
CA HIS A 127 -0.76 7.46 1.13
C HIS A 127 -1.35 7.33 -0.26
N ALA A 128 -0.51 6.96 -1.23
CA ALA A 128 -0.93 6.67 -2.59
C ALA A 128 -0.93 5.15 -2.79
N GLY A 129 -2.11 4.59 -3.06
CA GLY A 129 -2.27 3.17 -3.38
C GLY A 129 -1.52 2.79 -4.67
N ASP A 130 -1.06 1.54 -4.73
CA ASP A 130 -0.31 1.01 -5.87
C ASP A 130 -1.28 0.44 -6.92
N PRO A 131 -1.32 0.97 -8.16
CA PRO A 131 -2.20 0.47 -9.23
C PRO A 131 -1.93 -0.98 -9.64
N GLU A 132 -0.76 -1.55 -9.32
CA GLU A 132 -0.46 -2.96 -9.58
C GLU A 132 -1.06 -3.90 -8.53
N LEU A 133 -1.39 -3.36 -7.35
CA LEU A 133 -1.95 -4.08 -6.21
C LEU A 133 -3.46 -3.88 -6.07
N GLU A 134 -3.94 -2.68 -6.38
CA GLU A 134 -5.31 -2.25 -6.18
C GLU A 134 -6.02 -2.00 -7.52
N GLU A 135 -7.24 -2.52 -7.67
CA GLU A 135 -8.07 -2.25 -8.86
C GLU A 135 -8.48 -0.78 -8.96
N HIS A 136 -8.70 -0.14 -7.81
CA HIS A 136 -9.11 1.26 -7.69
C HIS A 136 -8.15 1.99 -6.74
N PRO A 137 -6.91 2.30 -7.18
CA PRO A 137 -5.92 2.93 -6.32
C PRO A 137 -6.39 4.33 -5.91
N LYS A 138 -6.25 4.63 -4.62
CA LYS A 138 -6.65 5.91 -4.04
C LYS A 138 -5.47 6.65 -3.46
N LEU A 139 -5.51 7.97 -3.58
CA LEU A 139 -4.74 8.86 -2.74
C LEU A 139 -5.58 9.16 -1.48
N THR A 140 -5.10 8.71 -0.33
CA THR A 140 -5.68 9.02 0.99
C THR A 140 -4.80 10.04 1.70
N ILE A 141 -5.36 11.20 2.01
CA ILE A 141 -4.70 12.24 2.81
C ILE A 141 -5.43 12.36 4.14
N ILE A 142 -4.69 12.22 5.23
CA ILE A 142 -5.19 12.39 6.59
C ILE A 142 -4.66 13.71 7.12
N THR A 143 -5.56 14.51 7.64
CA THR A 143 -5.34 15.90 8.06
C THR A 143 -5.59 16.04 9.56
N GLU A 144 -4.98 17.03 10.21
CA GLU A 144 -5.09 17.21 11.66
C GLU A 144 -6.51 17.49 12.18
N LYS A 145 -7.40 17.94 11.29
CA LYS A 145 -8.79 18.31 11.55
C LYS A 145 -9.62 18.18 10.26
N PRO A 146 -10.95 18.04 10.33
CA PRO A 146 -11.79 17.90 9.15
C PRO A 146 -11.58 19.01 8.11
N VAL A 147 -11.49 18.62 6.84
CA VAL A 147 -11.44 19.56 5.72
C VAL A 147 -12.86 20.04 5.41
N LYS A 148 -13.03 21.34 5.16
CA LYS A 148 -14.33 21.93 4.83
C LYS A 148 -14.90 21.32 3.55
N GLY A 149 -16.20 21.03 3.54
CA GLY A 149 -16.90 20.46 2.37
C GLY A 149 -16.79 21.30 1.10
N GLU A 150 -16.62 22.62 1.21
CA GLU A 150 -16.38 23.53 0.08
C GLU A 150 -15.13 23.15 -0.75
N MET A 151 -14.16 22.46 -0.14
CA MET A 151 -12.95 21.99 -0.82
C MET A 151 -13.23 20.86 -1.80
N PHE A 152 -14.34 20.15 -1.67
CA PHE A 152 -14.73 19.03 -2.54
C PHE A 152 -14.68 19.42 -4.03
N ASN A 153 -15.29 20.56 -4.37
CA ASN A 153 -15.32 21.06 -5.75
C ASN A 153 -13.94 21.52 -6.24
N LYS A 154 -13.04 21.94 -5.34
CA LYS A 154 -11.66 22.29 -5.71
C LYS A 154 -10.84 21.05 -6.04
N PHE A 155 -10.97 19.98 -5.23
CA PHE A 155 -10.32 18.71 -5.54
C PHE A 155 -10.83 18.14 -6.85
N LEU A 156 -12.15 18.06 -7.08
CA LEU A 156 -12.70 17.51 -8.32
C LEU A 156 -12.21 18.20 -9.61
N LYS A 157 -11.74 19.45 -9.52
CA LYS A 157 -11.18 20.18 -10.67
C LYS A 157 -9.74 19.78 -11.01
N ILE A 158 -9.06 19.02 -10.15
CA ILE A 158 -7.71 18.53 -10.44
C ILE A 158 -7.80 17.54 -11.61
N PRO A 159 -7.02 17.74 -12.70
CA PRO A 159 -7.03 16.84 -13.84
C PRO A 159 -6.75 15.39 -13.45
N GLY A 160 -7.54 14.46 -13.99
CA GLY A 160 -7.40 13.02 -13.75
C GLY A 160 -8.17 12.48 -12.55
N ILE A 161 -8.77 13.34 -11.71
CA ILE A 161 -9.63 12.89 -10.60
C ILE A 161 -10.97 12.39 -11.13
N LYS A 162 -11.39 11.22 -10.64
CA LYS A 162 -12.69 10.59 -10.95
C LYS A 162 -13.68 10.75 -9.81
N LYS A 163 -13.20 10.62 -8.57
CA LYS A 163 -14.03 10.69 -7.37
C LYS A 163 -13.24 11.29 -6.20
N VAL A 164 -13.94 12.05 -5.38
CA VAL A 164 -13.43 12.60 -4.12
C VAL A 164 -14.37 12.17 -3.00
N SER A 165 -13.85 11.94 -1.80
CA SER A 165 -14.64 11.74 -0.58
C SER A 165 -13.94 12.47 0.56
N ILE A 166 -14.71 13.21 1.36
CA ILE A 166 -14.21 13.98 2.52
C ILE A 166 -15.06 13.59 3.72
N TYR A 167 -14.42 13.17 4.82
CA TYR A 167 -15.08 12.79 6.07
C TYR A 167 -14.13 12.88 7.27
#